data_AF-A0A929I0K9-F1
#
_entry.id   AF-A0A929I0K9-F1
#
_cell.length_a   1.000
_cell.length_b   1.000
_cell.length_c   1.000
_cell.angle_alpha   90.00
_cell.angle_beta   90.00
_cell.angle_gamma   90.00
#
_symmetry.space_group_name_H-M   'P 1'
#
loop_
_entity.id
_entity.type
_entity.pdbx_description
1 polymer ?
#
loop_
_entity_poly.entity_id
_entity_poly.type
_entity_poly.pdbx_seq_one_letter_code
_entity_poly.pdbx_strand_id
1 'polypeptide(L)'
;YGTIFIGPAHSENTHSSNVCVFAEGEVDRCPTGTGVSARLAIHHARGEIQIDEQITIESIISTRFTGRVVRTTRFGPHEAIIPEVEGTSRITGRNEFLIDPEDPLKDGFVLR
;
A
#
# COMPACT_ATOMS: atom_id res chain seq x y z
N TYR A 1 -7.46 -10.61 1.82
CA TYR A 1 -6.68 -9.39 2.12
C TYR A 1 -5.49 -9.79 2.99
N GLY A 2 -4.43 -8.98 3.05
CA GLY A 2 -3.24 -9.27 3.86
C GLY A 2 -3.32 -8.74 5.30
N THR A 3 -2.22 -8.83 6.02
CA THR A 3 -2.01 -8.22 7.34
C THR A 3 -1.08 -7.03 7.18
N ILE A 4 -1.49 -5.85 7.65
CA ILE A 4 -0.64 -4.67 7.68
C ILE A 4 -0.13 -4.46 9.11
N PHE A 5 1.17 -4.60 9.29
CA PHE A 5 1.86 -4.20 10.52
C PHE A 5 2.07 -2.69 10.50
N ILE A 6 1.70 -2.04 11.59
CA ILE A 6 1.85 -0.61 11.79
C ILE A 6 3.00 -0.38 12.77
N GLY A 7 3.98 0.43 12.35
CA GLY A 7 5.09 0.85 13.18
C GLY A 7 5.14 2.36 13.41
N PRO A 8 6.02 2.82 14.33
CA PRO A 8 6.30 4.23 14.48
C PRO A 8 6.94 4.79 13.19
N ALA A 9 6.92 6.11 13.05
CA ALA A 9 7.68 6.79 12.02
C ALA A 9 9.19 6.75 12.35
N HIS A 10 9.99 6.47 11.33
CA HIS A 10 11.45 6.45 11.35
C HIS A 10 12.05 7.70 10.68
N SER A 11 11.22 8.47 9.97
CA SER A 11 11.60 9.70 9.27
C SER A 11 10.84 10.92 9.78
N GLU A 12 11.46 12.11 9.71
CA GLU A 12 10.74 13.37 9.92
C GLU A 12 9.57 13.53 8.93
N ASN A 13 8.52 14.24 9.35
CA ASN A 13 7.31 14.51 8.56
C ASN A 13 6.59 13.24 8.05
N THR A 14 6.73 12.13 8.78
CA THR A 14 6.05 10.86 8.50
C THR A 14 5.12 10.53 9.65
N HIS A 15 3.89 10.15 9.33
CA HIS A 15 2.88 9.82 10.33
C HIS A 15 3.18 8.47 10.98
N SER A 16 3.61 7.48 10.19
CA SER A 16 3.85 6.11 10.64
C SER A 16 4.42 5.24 9.52
N SER A 17 4.82 4.00 9.84
CA SER A 17 5.25 3.00 8.88
C SER A 17 4.22 1.88 8.69
N ASN A 18 4.28 1.23 7.53
CA ASN A 18 3.47 0.08 7.12
C ASN A 18 4.37 -1.06 6.60
N VAL A 19 4.02 -2.29 6.96
CA VAL A 19 4.49 -3.51 6.28
C VAL A 19 3.28 -4.39 5.98
N CYS A 20 2.93 -4.57 4.71
CA CYS A 20 1.86 -5.47 4.31
C CYS A 20 2.42 -6.85 4.00
N VAL A 21 1.92 -7.86 4.70
CA VAL A 21 2.11 -9.28 4.35
C VAL A 21 0.84 -9.80 3.70
N PHE A 22 0.89 -10.23 2.46
CA PHE A 22 -0.29 -10.62 1.68
C PHE A 22 -0.04 -11.87 0.84
N ALA A 23 -1.10 -12.34 0.17
CA ALA A 23 -1.08 -13.56 -0.63
C ALA A 23 -0.41 -14.72 0.12
N GLU A 24 0.51 -15.41 -0.54
CA GLU A 24 1.30 -16.50 0.02
C GLU A 24 2.53 -15.96 0.77
N GLY A 25 2.32 -15.15 1.80
CA GLY A 25 3.43 -14.62 2.62
C GLY A 25 4.34 -13.63 1.89
N GLU A 26 3.86 -13.01 0.82
CA GLU A 26 4.57 -11.92 0.15
C GLU A 26 4.60 -10.67 1.03
N VAL A 27 5.71 -9.94 0.95
CA VAL A 27 5.89 -8.66 1.67
C VAL A 27 5.83 -7.53 0.66
N ASP A 28 4.96 -6.55 0.87
CA ASP A 28 4.95 -5.33 0.05
C ASP A 28 6.14 -4.44 0.43
N ARG A 29 6.86 -3.97 -0.58
CA ARG A 29 8.03 -3.09 -0.42
C ARG A 29 7.62 -1.62 -0.45
N CYS A 30 6.43 -1.30 -0.92
CA CYS A 30 5.84 0.03 -0.80
C CYS A 30 4.95 0.11 0.46
N PRO A 31 4.45 1.30 0.82
CA PRO A 31 3.54 1.46 1.97
C PRO A 31 2.15 0.81 1.80
N THR A 32 1.90 0.17 0.64
CA THR A 32 0.66 -0.48 0.22
C THR A 32 -0.48 0.52 0.03
N GLY A 33 -0.73 0.97 -1.21
CA GLY A 33 -1.70 2.04 -1.49
C GLY A 33 -3.14 1.74 -1.02
N THR A 34 -3.61 0.50 -1.19
CA THR A 34 -4.91 0.07 -0.63
C THR A 34 -4.88 0.00 0.90
N GLY A 35 -3.72 -0.31 1.48
CA GLY A 35 -3.47 -0.25 2.92
C GLY A 35 -3.54 1.17 3.47
N VAL A 36 -2.88 2.13 2.81
CA VAL A 36 -2.98 3.56 3.12
C VAL A 36 -4.43 4.02 3.02
N SER A 37 -5.14 3.64 1.96
CA SER A 37 -6.57 3.96 1.79
C SER A 37 -7.45 3.47 2.95
N ALA A 38 -7.29 2.20 3.35
CA ALA A 38 -8.00 1.65 4.50
C ALA A 38 -7.61 2.35 5.80
N ARG A 39 -6.33 2.72 5.95
CA ARG A 39 -5.81 3.43 7.11
C ARG A 39 -6.40 4.84 7.24
N LEU A 40 -6.52 5.57 6.13
CA LEU A 40 -7.19 6.87 6.08
C LEU A 40 -8.65 6.75 6.54
N ALA A 41 -9.36 5.70 6.13
CA ALA A 41 -10.74 5.48 6.56
C ALA A 41 -10.85 5.28 8.09
N ILE A 42 -9.91 4.52 8.68
CA ILE A 42 -9.86 4.30 10.13
C ILE A 42 -9.54 5.59 10.87
N HIS A 43 -8.50 6.32 10.46
CA HIS A 43 -8.10 7.58 11.09
C HIS A 43 -9.24 8.62 11.01
N HIS A 44 -9.88 8.77 9.86
CA HIS A 44 -11.01 9.67 9.69
C HIS A 44 -12.22 9.26 10.54
N ALA A 45 -12.57 7.96 10.59
CA ALA A 45 -13.66 7.46 11.43
C ALA A 45 -13.40 7.71 12.93
N ARG A 46 -12.14 7.80 13.35
CA ARG A 46 -11.73 8.14 14.72
C ARG A 46 -11.58 9.64 14.97
N GLY A 47 -11.74 10.49 13.94
CA GLY A 47 -11.52 11.92 14.03
C GLY A 47 -10.05 12.32 14.17
N GLU A 48 -9.12 11.41 13.85
CA GLU A 48 -7.67 11.62 13.98
C GLU A 48 -7.09 12.40 12.79
N ILE A 49 -7.79 12.43 11.65
CA ILE A 49 -7.48 13.27 10.48
C ILE A 49 -8.76 13.87 9.90
N GLN A 50 -8.64 15.06 9.31
CA GLN A 50 -9.75 15.75 8.65
C GLN A 50 -9.75 15.52 7.12
N ILE A 51 -10.83 15.94 6.46
CA ILE A 51 -10.86 16.07 5.00
C ILE A 51 -9.75 17.02 4.55
N ASP A 52 -9.07 16.67 3.45
CA ASP A 52 -7.91 17.37 2.89
C ASP A 52 -6.65 17.41 3.76
N GLU A 53 -6.68 16.80 4.95
CA GLU A 53 -5.48 16.63 5.76
C GLU A 53 -4.61 15.51 5.18
N GLN A 54 -3.38 15.87 4.80
CA GLN A 54 -2.42 14.97 4.18
C GLN A 54 -1.51 14.33 5.24
N ILE A 55 -1.40 13.01 5.19
CA ILE A 55 -0.44 12.25 5.99
C ILE A 55 0.54 11.50 5.08
N THR A 56 1.75 11.26 5.58
CA THR A 56 2.78 10.48 4.88
C THR A 56 2.97 9.14 5.58
N ILE A 57 2.96 8.05 4.83
CA ILE A 57 3.21 6.70 5.33
C ILE A 57 4.46 6.13 4.66
N GLU A 58 5.36 5.57 5.44
CA GLU A 58 6.59 4.93 4.92
C GLU A 58 6.50 3.39 4.93
N SER A 59 7.36 2.76 4.14
CA SER A 59 7.48 1.31 3.97
C SER A 59 8.68 0.74 4.73
N ILE A 60 8.80 -0.59 4.74
CA ILE A 60 9.96 -1.32 5.30
C ILE A 60 11.31 -0.95 4.68
N ILE A 61 11.33 -0.39 3.47
CA ILE A 61 12.54 0.08 2.78
C ILE A 61 12.56 1.62 2.61
N SER A 62 11.84 2.34 3.47
CA SER A 62 11.83 3.81 3.55
C SER A 62 11.28 4.55 2.31
N THR A 63 10.64 3.84 1.36
CA THR A 63 9.80 4.49 0.34
C THR A 63 8.52 5.03 0.96
N ARG A 64 7.92 6.06 0.36
CA ARG A 64 6.80 6.81 0.96
C ARG A 64 5.65 6.98 -0.03
N PHE A 65 4.45 6.98 0.52
CA PHE A 65 3.23 7.48 -0.10
C PHE A 65 2.65 8.58 0.77
N THR A 66 1.99 9.52 0.12
CA THR A 66 1.11 10.47 0.79
C THR A 66 -0.32 10.01 0.61
N GLY A 67 -1.18 10.37 1.56
CA GLY A 67 -2.60 10.10 1.44
C GLY A 67 -3.43 11.12 2.17
N ARG A 68 -4.63 11.38 1.65
CA ARG A 68 -5.62 12.26 2.28
C ARG A 68 -7.03 11.76 2.02
N VAL A 69 -7.96 12.19 2.86
CA VAL A 69 -9.39 12.01 2.60
C VAL A 69 -9.88 13.13 1.70
N VAL A 70 -10.32 12.81 0.49
CA VAL A 70 -10.85 13.81 -0.46
C VAL A 70 -12.27 14.23 -0.10
N ARG A 71 -13.10 13.26 0.28
CA ARG A 71 -14.48 13.47 0.74
C ARG A 71 -15.04 12.23 1.41
N THR A 72 -16.11 12.39 2.15
CA THR A 72 -16.91 11.28 2.67
C THR A 72 -17.96 10.82 1.65
N THR A 73 -18.44 9.60 1.83
CA THR A 73 -19.52 8.99 1.05
C THR A 73 -20.15 7.87 1.87
N ARG A 74 -21.17 7.21 1.31
CA ARG A 74 -21.65 5.92 1.82
C ARG A 74 -21.36 4.79 0.83
N PHE A 75 -21.09 3.60 1.35
CA PHE A 75 -21.00 2.37 0.58
C PHE A 75 -21.88 1.30 1.23
N GLY A 76 -23.05 1.06 0.64
CA GLY A 76 -24.11 0.28 1.28
C GLY A 76 -24.51 0.91 2.62
N PRO A 77 -24.54 0.14 3.73
CA PRO A 77 -24.89 0.66 5.04
C PRO A 77 -23.74 1.39 5.76
N HIS A 78 -22.54 1.42 5.19
CA HIS A 78 -21.34 1.91 5.85
C HIS A 78 -21.02 3.37 5.46
N GLU A 79 -20.64 4.18 6.45
CA GLU A 79 -19.90 5.42 6.22
C GLU A 79 -18.55 5.07 5.60
N ALA A 80 -18.16 5.82 4.57
CA ALA A 80 -16.96 5.57 3.79
C ALA A 80 -16.29 6.88 3.41
N ILE A 81 -15.07 6.77 2.88
CA ILE A 81 -14.31 7.88 2.34
C ILE A 81 -13.95 7.61 0.88
N ILE A 82 -13.64 8.68 0.15
CA ILE A 82 -12.86 8.64 -1.09
C ILE A 82 -11.43 9.03 -0.71
N PRO A 83 -10.51 8.06 -0.59
CA PRO A 83 -9.10 8.34 -0.32
C PRO A 83 -8.37 8.71 -1.62
N GLU A 84 -7.41 9.62 -1.51
CA GLU A 84 -6.36 9.83 -2.51
C GLU A 84 -5.05 9.29 -1.96
N VAL A 85 -4.29 8.61 -2.80
CA VAL A 85 -2.95 8.11 -2.47
C VAL A 85 -2.02 8.50 -3.61
N GLU A 86 -0.91 9.14 -3.26
CA GLU A 86 0.09 9.58 -4.23
C GLU A 86 1.45 8.92 -3.93
N GLY A 87 2.13 8.57 -5.01
CA GLY A 87 3.47 8.00 -5.01
C GLY A 87 4.15 8.23 -6.36
N THR A 88 5.37 7.75 -6.49
CA THR A 88 6.11 7.82 -7.77
C THR A 88 6.57 6.44 -8.20
N SER A 89 6.67 6.25 -9.50
CA SER A 89 7.21 5.04 -10.13
C SER A 89 8.30 5.40 -11.13
N ARG A 90 9.19 4.44 -11.43
CA ARG A 90 10.28 4.61 -12.40
C ARG A 90 10.26 3.44 -13.40
N ILE A 91 10.60 3.71 -14.65
CA ILE A 91 10.82 2.66 -15.66
C ILE A 91 12.07 1.89 -15.25
N THR A 92 11.98 0.57 -15.12
CA THR A 92 13.10 -0.30 -14.73
C THR A 92 13.63 -1.14 -15.88
N GLY A 93 12.87 -1.32 -16.96
CA GLY A 93 13.31 -2.07 -18.12
C GLY A 93 12.21 -2.29 -19.14
N ARG A 94 12.60 -2.87 -20.28
CA ARG A 94 11.73 -3.44 -21.30
C ARG A 94 12.16 -4.88 -21.48
N ASN A 95 11.24 -5.81 -21.23
CA ASN A 95 11.56 -7.24 -21.19
C ASN A 95 10.85 -7.98 -22.32
N GLU A 96 11.50 -9.03 -22.82
CA GLU A 96 10.93 -10.07 -23.68
C GLU A 96 11.14 -11.41 -22.98
N PHE A 97 10.06 -12.05 -22.53
CA PHE A 97 10.11 -13.35 -21.88
C PHE A 97 9.84 -14.45 -22.91
N LEU A 98 10.76 -15.40 -23.03
CA LEU A 98 10.67 -16.54 -23.94
C LEU A 98 10.57 -17.82 -23.11
N ILE A 99 9.64 -18.70 -23.46
CA ILE A 99 9.38 -19.95 -22.74
C ILE A 99 9.43 -21.10 -23.74
N ASP A 100 10.39 -22.00 -23.56
CA ASP A 100 10.52 -23.22 -24.37
C ASP A 100 9.46 -24.26 -23.93
N PRO A 101 8.63 -24.81 -24.85
CA PRO A 101 7.69 -25.87 -24.50
C PRO A 101 8.32 -27.12 -23.85
N GLU A 102 9.59 -27.40 -24.13
CA GLU A 102 10.36 -28.53 -23.59
C GLU A 102 11.06 -28.23 -22.25
N ASP A 103 11.04 -26.97 -21.77
CA ASP A 103 11.62 -26.62 -20.47
C ASP A 103 10.81 -27.24 -19.31
N PRO A 104 11.42 -28.11 -18.47
CA PRO A 104 10.74 -28.73 -17.34
C PRO A 104 10.32 -27.75 -16.23
N LEU A 105 10.86 -26.52 -16.22
CA LEU A 105 10.56 -25.47 -15.25
C LEU A 105 9.83 -24.27 -15.88
N LYS A 106 9.22 -24.45 -17.06
CA LYS A 106 8.52 -23.38 -17.82
C LYS A 106 7.43 -22.62 -17.04
N ASP A 107 6.82 -23.25 -16.04
CA ASP A 107 5.78 -22.65 -15.19
C ASP A 107 6.37 -21.97 -13.93
N GLY A 108 7.69 -21.99 -13.78
CA GLY A 108 8.41 -21.49 -12.61
C GLY A 108 8.27 -22.40 -11.39
N PHE A 109 8.81 -21.92 -10.26
CA PHE A 109 8.68 -22.54 -8.95
C PHE A 109 8.74 -21.45 -7.88
N VAL A 110 8.29 -21.77 -6.67
CA VAL A 110 8.26 -20.83 -5.55
C VAL A 110 9.01 -21.42 -4.35
N LEU A 111 9.91 -20.63 -3.79
CA LEU A 111 10.56 -20.88 -2.50
C LEU A 111 10.66 -19.55 -1.76
N ARG A 112 10.27 -19.53 -0.48
CA ARG A 112 10.17 -18.33 0.34
C ARG A 112 10.37 -18.66 1.81
#